data_AF-X1H582-F1
#
_entry.id   AF-X1H582-F1
#
_cell.length_a   1.000
_cell.length_b   1.000
_cell.length_c   1.000
_cell.angle_alpha   90.00
_cell.angle_beta   90.00
_cell.angle_gamma   90.00
#
_symmetry.space_group_name_H-M   'P 1'
#
loop_
_entity.id
_entity.type
_entity.pdbx_description
1 polymer ?
#
loop_
_entity_poly.entity_id
_entity_poly.type
_entity_poly.pdbx_seq_one_letter_code
_entity_poly.pdbx_strand_id
1 'polypeptide(L)' 'MSIAANKVKGIRAALCHDAFSARRARQHNDANILCLGVEQGQDIIPEVVKAYLTSEFEGGRHLRRLNKLKAMEG' A
#
# COMPACT_ATOMS: atom_id res chain seq x y z
N MET A 1 -8.14 3.01 -9.26
CA MET A 1 -7.10 2.71 -10.27
C MET A 1 -5.95 1.83 -9.74
N SER A 2 -6.06 1.16 -8.58
CA SER A 2 -4.99 0.29 -8.04
C SER A 2 -4.75 -0.99 -8.86
N ILE A 3 -5.81 -1.59 -9.41
CA ILE A 3 -5.74 -2.82 -10.22
C ILE A 3 -4.83 -2.62 -11.45
N ALA A 4 -4.96 -1.49 -12.14
CA ALA A 4 -4.14 -1.18 -13.30
C ALA A 4 -2.67 -0.92 -12.90
N ALA A 5 -2.43 -0.12 -11.85
CA ALA A 5 -1.08 0.17 -11.36
C ALA A 5 -0.31 -1.10 -10.99
N ASN A 6 -0.97 -2.08 -10.35
CA ASN A 6 -0.39 -3.36 -9.97
C ASN A 6 0.00 -4.29 -11.14
N LYS A 7 -0.28 -3.91 -12.40
CA LYS A 7 0.22 -4.65 -13.58
C LYS A 7 1.66 -4.28 -13.96
N VAL A 8 2.20 -3.19 -13.42
CA VAL A 8 3.57 -2.75 -13.68
C VAL A 8 4.52 -3.46 -12.72
N LYS A 9 5.59 -4.08 -13.25
CA LYS A 9 6.58 -4.81 -12.44
C LYS A 9 7.17 -3.91 -11.35
N GLY A 10 7.24 -4.42 -10.13
CA GLY A 10 7.77 -3.71 -8.96
C GLY A 10 6.77 -2.75 -8.29
N ILE A 11 5.58 -2.54 -8.86
CA ILE A 11 4.53 -1.71 -8.26
C ILE A 11 3.67 -2.53 -7.29
N ARG A 12 3.45 -1.94 -6.11
CA ARG A 12 2.56 -2.43 -5.06
C ARG A 12 1.65 -1.28 -4.64
N ALA A 13 0.58 -1.11 -5.41
CA ALA A 13 -0.45 -0.12 -5.19
C ALA A 13 -1.53 -0.65 -4.24
N ALA A 14 -1.71 0.05 -3.10
CA ALA A 14 -2.71 -0.28 -2.11
C ALA A 14 -3.86 0.73 -2.15
N LEU A 15 -5.10 0.26 -2.39
CA LEU A 15 -6.30 1.05 -2.14
C LEU A 15 -6.58 1.02 -0.64
N CYS A 16 -6.59 2.18 -0.01
CA CYS A 16 -6.82 2.31 1.43
C CYS A 16 -8.03 3.21 1.68
N HIS A 17 -8.80 2.83 2.70
CA HIS A 17 -10.03 3.53 3.09
C HIS A 17 -9.95 4.16 4.48
N ASP A 18 -8.88 3.87 5.23
CA ASP A 18 -8.68 4.35 6.60
C ASP A 18 -7.18 4.39 6.94
N ALA A 19 -6.83 5.05 8.04
CA ALA A 19 -5.45 5.15 8.50
C ALA A 19 -4.83 3.79 8.86
N PHE A 20 -5.64 2.81 9.30
CA PHE A 20 -5.14 1.48 9.67
C PHE A 20 -4.63 0.70 8.45
N SER A 21 -5.44 0.62 7.40
CA SER A 21 -5.09 -0.01 6.13
C SER A 21 -3.90 0.68 5.46
N ALA A 22 -3.80 2.01 5.55
CA ALA A 22 -2.63 2.76 5.08
C ALA A 22 -1.33 2.41 5.81
N ARG A 23 -1.33 2.34 7.15
CA ARG A 23 -0.16 1.90 7.92
C ARG A 23 0.27 0.50 7.50
N ARG A 24 -0.69 -0.42 7.44
CA ARG A 24 -0.46 -1.84 7.13
C ARG A 24 0.03 -2.02 5.70
N ALA A 25 -0.45 -1.22 4.76
CA ALA A 25 0.03 -1.22 3.38
C ALA A 25 1.54 -0.95 3.33
N ARG A 26 2.06 0.02 4.10
CA ARG A 26 3.51 0.25 4.22
C ARG A 26 4.22 -0.82 5.03
N GLN A 27 3.79 -1.03 6.28
CA GLN A 27 4.44 -1.90 7.26
C GLN A 27 4.57 -3.34 6.77
N HIS A 28 3.52 -3.88 6.14
CA HIS A 28 3.46 -5.29 5.80
C HIS A 28 3.70 -5.59 4.33
N ASN A 29 3.32 -4.68 3.44
CA ASN A 29 3.32 -4.94 2.00
C ASN A 29 4.33 -4.06 1.27
N ASP A 30 5.10 -3.22 2.00
CA ASP A 30 5.98 -2.21 1.43
C ASP A 30 5.35 -1.53 0.21
N ALA A 31 4.08 -1.15 0.33
CA ALA A 31 3.34 -0.54 -0.75
C ALA A 31 4.04 0.76 -1.15
N ASN A 32 4.33 0.92 -2.44
CA ASN A 32 5.02 2.10 -2.98
C ASN A 32 4.08 3.03 -3.76
N ILE A 33 2.80 2.67 -3.86
CA ILE A 33 1.73 3.56 -4.32
C ILE A 33 0.57 3.47 -3.34
N LEU A 34 0.09 4.63 -2.87
CA LEU A 34 -1.19 4.78 -2.19
C LEU A 34 -2.27 5.13 -3.22
N CYS A 35 -3.38 4.39 -3.20
CA CYS A 35 -4.58 4.68 -3.96
C CYS A 35 -5.70 5.06 -3.00
N LEU A 36 -6.47 6.09 -3.35
CA LEU A 36 -7.61 6.58 -2.59
C LEU A 36 -8.85 6.57 -3.48
N GLY A 37 -10.01 6.31 -2.90
CA GLY A 37 -11.29 6.44 -3.58
C GLY A 37 -11.99 7.73 -3.17
N VAL A 38 -12.56 8.42 -4.15
CA VAL A 38 -13.27 9.71 -3.95
C VAL A 38 -14.50 9.58 -3.04
N GLU A 39 -15.10 8.39 -2.96
CA GLU A 39 -16.31 8.12 -2.17
C GLU A 39 -16.06 8.03 -0.66
N GLN A 40 -14.79 8.05 -0.20
CA GLN A 40 -14.45 7.90 1.22
C GLN A 40 -14.74 9.12 2.11
N GLY A 41 -15.19 10.23 1.52
CA GLY A 41 -15.27 11.51 2.22
C GLY A 41 -13.89 12.15 2.36
N GLN A 42 -13.81 13.46 2.14
CA GLN A 42 -12.52 14.15 2.06
C GLN A 42 -11.83 14.30 3.43
N ASP A 43 -12.61 14.28 4.52
CA ASP A 43 -12.11 14.55 5.86
C ASP A 43 -11.14 13.49 6.39
N ILE A 44 -11.27 12.24 5.93
CA ILE A 44 -10.38 11.15 6.36
C ILE A 44 -9.11 11.04 5.50
N ILE A 45 -9.08 11.68 4.32
CA ILE A 45 -7.94 11.57 3.41
C ILE A 45 -6.62 12.04 4.05
N PRO A 46 -6.57 13.17 4.79
CA PRO A 46 -5.34 13.62 5.44
C PRO A 46 -4.76 12.61 6.43
N GLU A 47 -5.60 11.95 7.24
CA GLU A 47 -5.12 10.95 8.21
C GLU A 47 -4.61 9.67 7.52
N VAL A 48 -5.25 9.25 6.43
CA VAL A 48 -4.84 8.10 5.62
C VAL A 48 -3.48 8.37 4.97
N VAL A 49 -3.32 9.54 4.34
CA VAL A 49 -2.08 9.96 3.69
C VAL A 49 -0.96 10.10 4.73
N LYS A 50 -1.21 10.75 5.87
CA LYS A 50 -0.23 10.88 6.95
C LYS A 50 0.22 9.51 7.45
N ALA A 51 -0.74 8.63 7.74
CA ALA A 51 -0.47 7.27 8.21
C ALA A 51 0.39 6.46 7.22
N TYR A 52 0.14 6.59 5.92
CA TYR A 52 0.97 5.99 4.88
C TYR A 52 2.38 6.60 4.85
N LEU A 53 2.51 7.93 4.78
CA LEU A 53 3.81 8.58 4.63
C LEU A 53 4.73 8.42 5.84
N THR A 54 4.17 8.31 7.05
CA THR A 54 4.97 8.17 8.28
C THR A 54 5.22 6.71 8.69
N SER A 55 4.71 5.73 7.93
CA SER A 55 4.91 4.31 8.24
C SER A 55 6.06 3.71 7.46
N GLU A 56 6.91 2.97 8.16
CA GLU A 56 8.06 2.27 7.59
C GLU A 56 7.77 0.78 7.41
N PHE A 57 8.46 0.16 6.46
CA PHE A 57 8.35 -1.27 6.21
C PHE A 57 9.01 -2.08 7.34
N GLU A 58 8.28 -3.06 7.90
CA GLU A 58 8.75 -3.82 9.07
C GLU A 58 9.73 -4.95 8.71
N GLY A 59 9.87 -5.32 7.43
CA GLY A 59 10.74 -6.42 7.04
C GLY A 59 10.34 -7.77 7.66
N GLY A 60 11.33 -8.55 8.11
CA GLY A 60 11.13 -9.84 8.78
C GLY A 60 10.22 -10.79 8.01
N ARG A 61 9.13 -11.25 8.64
CA ARG A 61 8.16 -12.18 8.04
C ARG A 61 7.49 -11.65 6.77
N HIS A 62 7.44 -10.32 6.61
CA HIS A 62 6.81 -9.65 5.46
C HIS A 62 7.68 -9.70 4.21
N LEU A 63 9.00 -9.66 4.36
CA LEU A 63 9.95 -9.75 3.25
C LEU A 63 9.76 -11.06 2.47
N ARG A 64 9.50 -12.18 3.17
CA ARG A 64 9.19 -13.45 2.54
C ARG A 64 7.95 -13.39 1.63
N ARG A 65 6.93 -12.61 2.01
CA ARG A 65 5.71 -12.43 1.20
C ARG A 65 5.99 -11.54 0.00
N LEU A 66 6.77 -10.47 0.19
CA LEU A 66 7.23 -9.61 -0.90
C LEU A 66 8.04 -10.38 -1.94
N ASN A 67 8.94 -11.27 -1.52
CA ASN A 67 9.73 -12.07 -2.45
C ASN A 67 8.86 -13.03 -3.27
N LYS A 68 7.77 -13.55 -2.69
CA LYS A 68 6.78 -14.34 -3.45
C LYS A 68 6.07 -13.49 -4.50
N LEU A 69 5.69 -12.25 -4.16
CA LEU A 69 5.10 -11.32 -5.13
C LEU A 69 6.09 -11.02 -6.27
N LYS A 70 7.34 -10.68 -5.95
CA LYS A 70 8.39 -10.45 -6.95
C LYS A 70 8.59 -11.65 -7.89
N ALA A 71 8.56 -12.86 -7.36
CA ALA A 71 8.67 -14.08 -8.18
C ALA A 71 7.49 -14.27 -9.15
N MET A 72 6.33 -13.66 -8.88
CA MET A 72 5.16 -13.68 -9.77
C MET A 72 5.18 -12.57 -10.83
N GLU A 73 6.06 -11.57 -10.71
CA GLU A 73 6.07 -10.39 -11.59
C GLU A 73 6.61 -10.66 -13.01
N GLY A 74 7.13 -11.87 -13.26
CA GLY A 74 7.63 -12.32 -14.57
C GLY A 74 8.80 -11.51 -15.12
#